data_AF-A0A0N1NL99-F1
#
_entry.id   AF-A0A0N1NL99-F1
#
_cell.length_a   1.000
_cell.length_b   1.000
_cell.length_c   1.000
_cell.angle_alpha   90.00
_cell.angle_beta   90.00
_cell.angle_gamma   90.00
#
_symmetry.space_group_name_H-M   'P 1'
#
loop_
_entity.id
_entity.type
_entity.pdbx_description
1 polymer ?
#
loop_
_entity_poly.entity_id
_entity_poly.type
_entity_poly.pdbx_seq_one_letter_code
_entity_poly.pdbx_strand_id
1 'polypeptide(L)'
;MMEVTSRGDDVHEVMAMSLRAHEPLPVPDLTAQVARAAFPDGCLGMRLRDALGPVFRDDDFADLFPRRGRPALSPGQLALVCVLQFVERLSDRQAATAVRERIGWKYALSLELTDPGFDFSVLCEFRARLIAGKAERRVFDRLLKVCQDHKLLGSRGAARTDSTYVLGSVCVLNRLELVGETVRAALNALAIAAPRWLGGWMPPGWADRYGHRVENYQLPQTEAERLAFATAVGSDGAVILTRVDADDAPAVLEQLEAV
;
A
#
# COMPACT_ATOMS: atom_id res chain seq x y z
N MET A 1 -8.05 22.80 68.26
CA MET A 1 -7.23 23.90 67.72
C MET A 1 -6.31 23.28 66.69
N MET A 2 -6.49 23.65 65.41
CA MET A 2 -5.52 23.69 64.28
C MET A 2 -4.47 22.55 64.17
N GLU A 3 -4.23 21.89 63.05
CA GLU A 3 -4.21 22.31 61.63
C GLU A 3 -4.02 21.03 60.78
N VAL A 4 -4.82 20.80 59.73
CA VAL A 4 -4.49 21.06 58.31
C VAL A 4 -3.64 19.96 57.63
N THR A 5 -4.38 19.06 56.98
CA THR A 5 -4.19 18.53 55.62
C THR A 5 -2.78 18.38 55.03
N SER A 6 -2.37 17.13 54.79
CA SER A 6 -1.75 16.70 53.54
C SER A 6 -1.73 15.18 53.49
N ARG A 7 -2.82 14.59 52.98
CA ARG A 7 -2.80 13.21 52.49
C ARG A 7 -2.91 13.34 50.98
N GLY A 8 -1.76 13.44 50.33
CA GLY A 8 -1.65 13.24 48.90
C GLY A 8 -2.01 11.80 48.62
N ASP A 9 -3.31 11.54 48.48
CA ASP A 9 -3.79 10.38 47.78
C ASP A 9 -3.39 10.60 46.32
N ASP A 10 -2.22 10.09 45.95
CA ASP A 10 -1.90 9.76 44.57
C ASP A 10 -2.88 8.66 44.14
N VAL A 11 -4.08 9.10 43.78
CA VAL A 11 -4.93 8.42 42.82
C VAL A 11 -4.15 8.41 41.51
N HIS A 12 -3.25 7.43 41.39
CA HIS A 12 -3.02 6.78 40.12
C HIS A 12 -4.37 6.19 39.70
N GLU A 13 -5.18 7.07 39.10
CA GLU A 13 -6.35 6.71 38.33
C GLU A 13 -5.82 5.84 37.20
N VAL A 14 -5.87 4.54 37.43
CA VAL A 14 -5.73 3.51 36.42
C VAL A 14 -6.91 3.72 35.48
N MET A 15 -6.74 4.65 34.55
CA MET A 15 -7.63 4.90 33.42
C MET A 15 -7.60 3.66 32.56
N ALA A 16 -8.49 2.73 32.91
CA ALA A 16 -8.69 1.46 32.26
C ALA A 16 -8.91 1.69 30.76
N MET A 17 -7.92 1.25 29.97
CA MET A 17 -8.03 1.14 28.52
C MET A 17 -9.23 0.24 28.21
N SER A 18 -10.26 0.79 27.56
CA SER A 18 -11.39 0.02 27.04
C SER A 18 -11.03 -0.70 25.72
N LEU A 19 -9.91 -1.42 25.73
CA LEU A 19 -9.56 -2.42 24.72
C LEU A 19 -9.41 -3.73 25.47
N ARG A 20 -10.55 -4.44 25.63
CA ARG A 20 -10.52 -5.83 26.07
C ARG A 20 -9.67 -6.58 25.05
N ALA A 21 -8.56 -7.17 25.50
CA ALA A 21 -7.75 -8.11 24.75
C ALA A 21 -8.70 -9.10 24.04
N HIS A 22 -8.94 -8.89 22.75
CA HIS A 22 -9.80 -9.79 22.00
C HIS A 22 -8.97 -11.03 21.66
N GLU A 23 -9.48 -12.19 22.07
CA GLU A 23 -9.15 -13.45 21.43
C GLU A 23 -9.27 -13.30 19.90
N PRO A 24 -8.52 -14.08 19.10
CA PRO A 24 -8.74 -14.15 17.66
C PRO A 24 -10.22 -14.12 17.34
N LEU A 25 -10.66 -13.14 16.53
CA LEU A 25 -12.04 -13.15 16.04
C LEU A 25 -12.27 -14.50 15.35
N PRO A 26 -13.22 -15.33 15.82
CA PRO A 26 -13.49 -16.61 15.18
C PRO A 26 -13.92 -16.35 13.74
N VAL A 27 -13.62 -17.30 12.84
CA VAL A 27 -14.13 -17.21 11.46
C VAL A 27 -15.65 -17.38 11.53
N PRO A 28 -16.46 -16.48 10.94
CA PRO A 28 -17.91 -16.64 10.94
C PRO A 28 -18.34 -17.98 10.34
N ASP A 29 -19.32 -18.65 10.97
CA ASP A 29 -19.70 -20.04 10.64
C ASP A 29 -20.04 -20.23 9.16
N LEU A 30 -20.81 -19.30 8.59
CA LEU A 30 -21.19 -19.35 7.18
C LEU A 30 -19.98 -19.17 6.25
N THR A 31 -19.06 -18.25 6.58
CA THR A 31 -17.79 -18.09 5.85
C THR A 31 -16.97 -19.37 5.92
N ALA A 32 -16.86 -20.00 7.09
CA ALA A 32 -16.11 -21.23 7.28
C ALA A 32 -16.72 -22.41 6.50
N GLN A 33 -18.05 -22.55 6.55
CA GLN A 33 -18.77 -23.59 5.81
C GLN A 33 -18.55 -23.47 4.31
N VAL A 34 -18.75 -22.28 3.74
CA VAL A 34 -18.61 -22.04 2.29
C VAL A 34 -17.15 -22.18 1.86
N ALA A 35 -16.19 -21.68 2.65
CA ALA A 35 -14.76 -21.80 2.35
C ALA A 35 -14.32 -23.26 2.24
N ARG A 36 -14.71 -24.10 3.21
CA ARG A 36 -14.37 -25.54 3.22
C ARG A 36 -15.08 -26.31 2.10
N ALA A 37 -16.30 -25.92 1.74
CA ALA A 37 -17.00 -26.51 0.60
C ALA A 37 -16.35 -26.13 -0.75
N ALA A 38 -15.92 -24.87 -0.90
CA ALA A 38 -15.30 -24.38 -2.13
C ALA A 38 -13.85 -24.85 -2.30
N PHE A 39 -13.11 -25.04 -1.19
CA PHE A 39 -11.72 -25.48 -1.17
C PHE A 39 -11.54 -26.64 -0.17
N PRO A 40 -11.91 -27.88 -0.52
CA PRO A 40 -11.78 -29.04 0.37
C PRO A 40 -10.34 -29.29 0.83
N ASP A 41 -9.35 -29.08 -0.04
CA ASP A 41 -7.92 -29.21 0.28
C ASP A 41 -7.31 -27.93 0.89
N GLY A 42 -8.13 -26.90 1.08
CA GLY A 42 -7.73 -25.58 1.54
C GLY A 42 -7.01 -24.75 0.46
N CYS A 43 -7.18 -23.43 0.55
CA CYS A 43 -6.38 -22.47 -0.22
C CYS A 43 -5.30 -21.82 0.66
N LEU A 44 -4.44 -20.98 0.08
CA LEU A 44 -3.34 -20.32 0.80
C LEU A 44 -3.83 -19.59 2.07
N GLY A 45 -4.85 -18.73 1.94
CA GLY A 45 -5.39 -17.97 3.06
C GLY A 45 -5.93 -18.85 4.19
N MET A 46 -6.63 -19.94 3.84
CA MET A 46 -7.13 -20.92 4.81
C MET A 46 -5.98 -21.63 5.52
N ARG A 47 -4.99 -22.17 4.78
CA ARG A 47 -3.84 -22.86 5.37
C ARG A 47 -3.03 -21.95 6.28
N LEU A 48 -2.83 -20.69 5.88
CA LEU A 48 -2.15 -19.71 6.70
C LEU A 48 -2.91 -19.47 8.01
N ARG A 49 -4.22 -19.27 7.94
CA ARG A 49 -5.06 -19.05 9.11
C ARG A 49 -5.14 -20.26 10.04
N ASP A 50 -5.29 -21.46 9.47
CA ASP A 50 -5.42 -22.70 10.24
C ASP A 50 -4.08 -23.10 10.88
N ALA A 51 -2.96 -22.85 10.21
CA ALA A 51 -1.63 -23.19 10.73
C ALA A 51 -1.07 -22.17 11.71
N LEU A 52 -1.25 -20.86 11.46
CA LEU A 52 -0.63 -19.78 12.24
C LEU A 52 -1.61 -19.08 13.21
N GLY A 53 -2.92 -19.32 13.07
CA GLY A 53 -3.93 -18.57 13.80
C GLY A 53 -3.91 -17.06 13.47
N PRO A 54 -4.36 -16.20 14.40
CA PRO A 54 -4.27 -14.74 14.24
C PRO A 54 -2.81 -14.26 14.34
N VAL A 55 -2.20 -13.93 13.20
CA VAL A 55 -0.81 -13.45 13.18
C VAL A 55 -0.68 -12.07 13.85
N PHE A 56 -1.63 -11.18 13.56
CA PHE A 56 -1.59 -9.76 13.94
C PHE A 56 -2.76 -9.38 14.84
N ARG A 57 -2.49 -8.54 15.84
CA ARG A 57 -3.49 -7.93 16.71
C ARG A 57 -3.58 -6.44 16.42
N ASP A 58 -4.75 -5.85 16.60
CA ASP A 58 -4.92 -4.40 16.46
C ASP A 58 -4.02 -3.63 17.45
N ASP A 59 -3.81 -4.21 18.65
CA ASP A 59 -2.93 -3.68 19.69
C ASP A 59 -1.48 -3.52 19.20
N ASP A 60 -1.02 -4.32 18.23
CA ASP A 60 0.35 -4.26 17.68
C ASP A 60 0.60 -2.96 16.91
N PHE A 61 -0.48 -2.24 16.54
CA PHE A 61 -0.45 -1.03 15.71
C PHE A 61 -1.13 0.17 16.38
N ALA A 62 -1.59 0.04 17.63
CA ALA A 62 -2.41 1.06 18.29
C ALA A 62 -1.73 2.44 18.40
N ASP A 63 -0.40 2.48 18.49
CA ASP A 63 0.40 3.70 18.53
C ASP A 63 0.45 4.46 17.19
N LEU A 64 0.07 3.81 16.08
CA LEU A 64 0.03 4.41 14.74
C LEU A 64 -1.30 5.12 14.45
N PHE A 65 -2.27 5.00 15.34
CA PHE A 65 -3.62 5.54 15.18
C PHE A 65 -3.94 6.51 16.32
N PRO A 66 -4.76 7.56 16.06
CA PRO A 66 -5.19 8.45 17.12
C PRO A 66 -5.90 7.69 18.24
N ARG A 67 -5.63 8.04 19.50
CA ARG A 67 -6.26 7.42 20.68
C ARG A 67 -7.77 7.65 20.76
N ARG A 68 -8.31 8.61 20.01
CA ARG A 68 -9.74 8.91 19.91
C ARG A 68 -10.24 8.56 18.51
N GLY A 69 -11.31 7.77 18.46
CA GLY A 69 -11.92 7.23 17.25
C GLY A 69 -11.44 5.80 17.00
N ARG A 70 -12.38 4.84 16.97
CA ARG A 70 -12.06 3.47 16.53
C ARG A 70 -11.75 3.54 15.03
N PRO A 71 -10.62 2.99 14.56
CA PRO A 71 -10.39 2.89 13.13
C PRO A 71 -11.53 2.07 12.51
N ALA A 72 -12.05 2.53 11.37
CA ALA A 72 -13.16 1.87 10.67
C ALA A 72 -12.82 0.43 10.25
N LEU A 73 -11.53 0.12 10.15
CA LEU A 73 -10.99 -1.17 9.73
C LEU A 73 -9.90 -1.60 10.71
N SER A 74 -9.79 -2.90 10.97
CA SER A 74 -8.77 -3.48 11.87
C SER A 74 -7.37 -3.34 11.27
N PRO A 75 -6.43 -2.65 11.96
CA PRO A 75 -5.03 -2.60 11.53
C PRO A 75 -4.37 -3.97 11.41
N GLY A 76 -4.74 -4.93 12.27
CA GLY A 76 -4.26 -6.31 12.19
C GLY A 76 -4.72 -7.03 10.92
N GLN A 77 -5.98 -6.84 10.51
CA GLN A 77 -6.49 -7.34 9.23
C GLN A 77 -5.75 -6.70 8.04
N LEU A 78 -5.51 -5.39 8.07
CA LEU A 78 -4.77 -4.70 7.00
C LEU A 78 -3.32 -5.20 6.89
N ALA A 79 -2.66 -5.48 8.02
CA ALA A 79 -1.34 -6.10 8.02
C ALA A 79 -1.36 -7.50 7.38
N LEU A 80 -2.38 -8.32 7.67
CA LEU A 80 -2.55 -9.62 7.03
C LEU A 80 -2.82 -9.49 5.52
N VAL A 81 -3.61 -8.51 5.10
CA VAL A 81 -3.82 -8.20 3.68
C VAL A 81 -2.50 -7.86 3.00
N CYS A 82 -1.64 -7.04 3.60
CA CYS A 82 -0.32 -6.73 3.01
C CYS A 82 0.55 -7.99 2.82
N VAL A 83 0.50 -8.95 3.75
CA VAL A 83 1.21 -10.23 3.62
C VAL A 83 0.65 -11.05 2.46
N LEU A 84 -0.67 -11.25 2.40
CA LEU A 84 -1.31 -12.01 1.32
C LEU A 84 -1.11 -11.35 -0.04
N GLN A 85 -1.21 -10.01 -0.09
CA GLN A 85 -0.91 -9.20 -1.27
C GLN A 85 0.50 -9.47 -1.80
N PHE A 86 1.50 -9.48 -0.91
CA PHE A 86 2.89 -9.73 -1.28
C PHE A 86 3.08 -11.17 -1.79
N VAL A 87 2.58 -12.17 -1.07
CA VAL A 87 2.74 -13.59 -1.40
C VAL A 87 2.06 -13.93 -2.73
N GLU A 88 0.87 -13.38 -2.97
CA GLU A 88 0.11 -13.58 -4.22
C GLU A 88 0.47 -12.59 -5.33
N ARG A 89 1.46 -11.69 -5.11
CA ARG A 89 1.94 -10.69 -6.07
C ARG A 89 0.83 -9.81 -6.65
N LEU A 90 -0.04 -9.29 -5.78
CA LEU A 90 -1.20 -8.48 -6.17
C LEU A 90 -0.91 -6.98 -6.06
N SER A 91 -1.48 -6.19 -6.98
CA SER A 91 -1.58 -4.73 -6.79
C SER A 91 -2.58 -4.39 -5.68
N ASP A 92 -2.57 -3.15 -5.18
CA ASP A 92 -3.52 -2.73 -4.13
C ASP A 92 -4.98 -2.89 -4.55
N ARG A 93 -5.29 -2.55 -5.82
CA ARG A 93 -6.62 -2.72 -6.39
C ARG A 93 -7.00 -4.21 -6.42
N GLN A 94 -6.09 -5.07 -6.87
CA GLN A 94 -6.32 -6.51 -6.89
C GLN A 94 -6.47 -7.10 -5.48
N ALA A 95 -5.72 -6.61 -4.49
CA ALA A 95 -5.84 -7.03 -3.10
C ALA A 95 -7.19 -6.61 -2.51
N ALA A 96 -7.63 -5.37 -2.73
CA ALA A 96 -8.96 -4.91 -2.30
C ALA A 96 -10.09 -5.72 -2.96
N THR A 97 -9.97 -6.01 -4.26
CA THR A 97 -10.89 -6.91 -4.97
C THR A 97 -10.84 -8.33 -4.39
N ALA A 98 -9.66 -8.85 -4.08
CA ALA A 98 -9.50 -10.18 -3.48
C ALA A 98 -10.18 -10.30 -2.11
N VAL A 99 -10.11 -9.26 -1.26
CA VAL A 99 -10.85 -9.20 0.02
C VAL A 99 -12.36 -9.35 -0.22
N ARG A 100 -12.89 -8.70 -1.27
CA ARG A 100 -14.32 -8.73 -1.59
C ARG A 100 -14.76 -10.07 -2.19
N GLU A 101 -13.98 -10.61 -3.12
CA GLU A 101 -14.44 -11.69 -4.01
C GLU A 101 -13.95 -13.08 -3.58
N ARG A 102 -12.80 -13.18 -2.92
CA ARG A 102 -12.18 -14.48 -2.64
C ARG A 102 -12.55 -14.97 -1.25
N ILE A 103 -13.30 -16.07 -1.21
CA ILE A 103 -13.72 -16.72 0.04
C ILE A 103 -12.53 -17.10 0.95
N GLY A 104 -11.39 -17.48 0.37
CA GLY A 104 -10.17 -17.79 1.13
C GLY A 104 -9.59 -16.60 1.89
N TRP A 105 -9.72 -15.39 1.33
CA TRP A 105 -9.28 -14.15 1.98
C TRP A 105 -10.24 -13.75 3.10
N LYS A 106 -11.56 -13.84 2.86
CA LYS A 106 -12.58 -13.63 3.92
C LYS A 106 -12.40 -14.61 5.09
N TYR A 107 -12.09 -15.87 4.80
CA TYR A 107 -11.75 -16.87 5.83
C TYR A 107 -10.52 -16.45 6.63
N ALA A 108 -9.42 -16.09 5.95
CA ALA A 108 -8.17 -15.70 6.60
C ALA A 108 -8.35 -14.48 7.53
N LEU A 109 -9.16 -13.52 7.10
CA LEU A 109 -9.40 -12.25 7.78
C LEU A 109 -10.54 -12.30 8.82
N SER A 110 -11.23 -13.43 8.98
CA SER A 110 -12.48 -13.52 9.79
C SER A 110 -13.58 -12.55 9.36
N LEU A 111 -13.79 -12.38 8.05
CA LEU A 111 -14.83 -11.52 7.51
C LEU A 111 -16.12 -12.30 7.23
N GLU A 112 -17.25 -11.60 7.32
CA GLU A 112 -18.53 -12.12 6.83
C GLU A 112 -18.54 -12.24 5.30
N LEU A 113 -19.37 -13.14 4.77
CA LEU A 113 -19.57 -13.24 3.32
C LEU A 113 -20.07 -11.94 2.71
N THR A 114 -20.93 -11.23 3.44
CA THR A 114 -21.55 -9.96 3.06
C THR A 114 -20.63 -8.74 3.23
N ASP A 115 -19.43 -8.92 3.80
CA ASP A 115 -18.49 -7.81 3.99
C ASP A 115 -18.10 -7.19 2.63
N PRO A 116 -18.27 -5.87 2.44
CA PRO A 116 -18.04 -5.21 1.14
C PRO A 116 -16.55 -5.02 0.80
N GLY A 117 -15.65 -5.33 1.74
CA GLY A 117 -14.23 -4.99 1.70
C GLY A 117 -14.00 -3.50 1.95
N PHE A 118 -12.93 -2.98 1.36
CA PHE A 118 -12.52 -1.58 1.50
C PHE A 118 -12.01 -1.02 0.17
N ASP A 119 -11.83 0.30 0.10
CA ASP A 119 -11.19 0.95 -1.06
C ASP A 119 -9.67 0.77 -1.02
N PHE A 120 -9.05 0.50 -2.17
CA PHE A 120 -7.60 0.23 -2.29
C PHE A 120 -6.70 1.31 -1.66
N SER A 121 -7.16 2.57 -1.60
CA SER A 121 -6.44 3.67 -0.96
C SER A 121 -6.14 3.43 0.53
N VAL A 122 -6.96 2.62 1.22
CA VAL A 122 -6.75 2.25 2.62
C VAL A 122 -5.41 1.53 2.82
N LEU A 123 -4.97 0.70 1.87
CA LEU A 123 -3.66 0.03 1.94
C LEU A 123 -2.52 1.02 1.80
N CYS A 124 -2.67 2.01 0.94
CA CYS A 124 -1.69 3.09 0.78
C CYS A 124 -1.58 3.90 2.08
N GLU A 125 -2.70 4.31 2.67
CA GLU A 125 -2.72 5.05 3.93
C GLU A 125 -2.12 4.24 5.09
N PHE A 126 -2.46 2.95 5.18
CA PHE A 126 -1.93 2.07 6.21
C PHE A 126 -0.40 1.96 6.12
N ARG A 127 0.15 1.74 4.92
CA ARG A 127 1.61 1.71 4.72
C ARG A 127 2.26 3.06 4.98
N ALA A 128 1.61 4.17 4.61
CA ALA A 128 2.10 5.50 4.95
C ALA A 128 2.20 5.71 6.46
N ARG A 129 1.21 5.22 7.24
CA ARG A 129 1.25 5.25 8.72
C ARG A 129 2.37 4.39 9.29
N LEU A 130 2.61 3.20 8.73
CA LEU A 130 3.74 2.36 9.14
C LEU A 130 5.08 3.09 8.96
N ILE A 131 5.29 3.76 7.82
CA ILE A 131 6.52 4.51 7.53
C ILE A 131 6.64 5.72 8.46
N ALA A 132 5.58 6.53 8.59
CA ALA A 132 5.59 7.71 9.45
C ALA A 132 5.87 7.34 10.93
N GLY A 133 5.35 6.19 11.38
CA GLY A 133 5.58 5.65 12.71
C GLY A 133 6.84 4.80 12.88
N LYS A 134 7.71 4.68 11.85
CA LYS A 134 8.92 3.84 11.85
C LYS A 134 8.64 2.40 12.30
N ALA A 135 7.53 1.85 11.82
CA ALA A 135 6.95 0.57 12.20
C ALA A 135 6.97 -0.46 11.06
N GLU A 136 7.73 -0.20 9.99
CA GLU A 136 7.78 -1.00 8.76
C GLU A 136 8.16 -2.45 9.04
N ARG A 137 9.07 -2.66 9.99
CA ARG A 137 9.54 -3.99 10.38
C ARG A 137 8.54 -4.78 11.21
N ARG A 138 7.56 -4.13 11.86
CA ARG A 138 6.67 -4.80 12.82
C ARG A 138 5.87 -5.93 12.19
N VAL A 139 5.36 -5.71 10.97
CA VAL A 139 4.60 -6.73 10.23
C VAL A 139 5.48 -7.98 10.00
N PHE A 140 6.71 -7.78 9.54
CA PHE A 140 7.64 -8.87 9.30
C PHE A 140 8.10 -9.56 10.59
N ASP A 141 8.54 -8.79 11.58
CA ASP A 141 9.05 -9.30 12.85
C ASP A 141 7.96 -10.08 13.60
N ARG A 142 6.70 -9.62 13.56
CA ARG A 142 5.57 -10.33 14.15
C ARG A 142 5.27 -11.64 13.44
N LEU A 143 5.22 -11.64 12.10
CA LEU A 143 5.04 -12.87 11.33
C LEU A 143 6.16 -13.87 11.60
N LEU A 144 7.42 -13.40 11.64
CA LEU A 144 8.58 -14.22 11.96
C LEU A 144 8.45 -14.84 13.35
N LYS A 145 8.04 -14.04 14.34
CA LYS A 145 7.84 -14.52 15.72
C LYS A 145 6.78 -15.63 15.79
N VAL A 146 5.64 -15.46 15.10
CA VAL A 146 4.61 -16.49 15.03
C VAL A 146 5.13 -17.75 14.35
N CYS A 147 5.85 -17.63 13.23
CA CYS A 147 6.47 -18.79 12.57
C CYS A 147 7.48 -19.52 13.47
N GLN A 148 8.24 -18.80 14.31
CA GLN A 148 9.15 -19.40 15.29
C GLN A 148 8.37 -20.15 16.38
N ASP A 149 7.31 -19.55 16.91
CA ASP A 149 6.49 -20.14 17.97
C ASP A 149 5.78 -21.42 17.48
N HIS A 150 5.40 -21.46 16.19
CA HIS A 150 4.90 -22.66 15.50
C HIS A 150 6.01 -23.62 15.03
N LYS A 151 7.28 -23.37 15.38
CA LYS A 151 8.44 -24.21 15.02
C LYS A 151 8.62 -24.43 13.51
N LEU A 152 8.15 -23.49 12.69
CA LEU A 152 8.33 -23.51 11.23
C LEU A 152 9.72 -23.01 10.82
N LEU A 153 10.46 -22.43 11.75
CA LEU A 153 11.80 -21.88 11.54
C LEU A 153 12.81 -22.67 12.39
N GLY A 154 13.85 -23.19 11.72
CA GLY A 154 14.94 -23.92 12.37
C GLY A 154 15.82 -22.98 13.21
N SER A 155 16.22 -23.42 14.40
CA SER A 155 16.99 -22.61 15.37
C SER A 155 18.45 -22.40 15.00
N ARG A 156 18.96 -23.03 13.95
CA ARG A 156 20.34 -22.89 13.44
C ARG A 156 20.46 -23.46 12.03
N GLY A 157 21.01 -22.66 11.12
CA GLY A 157 21.46 -23.04 9.79
C GLY A 157 22.29 -21.90 9.24
N ALA A 158 23.34 -22.22 8.46
CA ALA A 158 24.00 -21.18 7.65
C ALA A 158 22.92 -20.45 6.87
N ALA A 159 22.88 -19.12 6.96
CA ALA A 159 21.92 -18.33 6.21
C ALA A 159 22.01 -18.79 4.76
N ARG A 160 20.92 -19.39 4.28
CA ARG A 160 20.80 -19.82 2.91
C ARG A 160 20.69 -18.52 2.11
N THR A 161 21.82 -18.07 1.56
CA THR A 161 21.95 -16.82 0.81
C THR A 161 21.29 -16.91 -0.57
N ASP A 162 20.34 -17.81 -0.74
CA ASP A 162 19.23 -17.76 -1.69
C ASP A 162 18.06 -16.93 -1.14
N SER A 163 18.30 -16.11 -0.09
CA SER A 163 17.44 -14.98 0.22
C SER A 163 17.23 -14.19 -1.07
N THR A 164 16.03 -14.31 -1.64
CA THR A 164 15.53 -13.40 -2.65
C THR A 164 15.90 -12.02 -2.14
N TYR A 165 16.80 -11.34 -2.83
CA TYR A 165 17.17 -9.96 -2.56
C TYR A 165 15.87 -9.22 -2.24
N VAL A 166 15.85 -8.46 -1.14
CA VAL A 166 14.72 -7.58 -0.83
C VAL A 166 14.61 -6.64 -2.01
N LEU A 167 13.82 -7.04 -3.01
CA LEU A 167 13.35 -6.17 -4.07
C LEU A 167 12.48 -5.21 -3.30
N GLY A 168 13.01 -4.01 -3.04
CA GLY A 168 12.12 -2.90 -2.79
C GLY A 168 11.10 -2.95 -3.92
N SER A 169 9.81 -3.07 -3.59
CA SER A 169 8.75 -2.74 -4.53
C SER A 169 8.74 -1.22 -4.66
N VAL A 170 9.86 -0.69 -5.14
CA VAL A 170 9.90 0.55 -5.87
C VAL A 170 9.04 0.24 -7.09
N CYS A 171 8.11 1.13 -7.43
CA CYS A 171 7.50 1.07 -8.75
C CYS A 171 8.62 1.33 -9.75
N VAL A 172 9.34 0.25 -10.14
CA VAL A 172 10.35 0.31 -11.17
C VAL A 172 9.56 0.48 -12.45
N LEU A 173 9.37 1.74 -12.81
CA LEU A 173 8.77 2.10 -14.08
C LEU A 173 9.56 1.35 -15.16
N ASN A 174 8.86 0.57 -15.97
CA ASN A 174 9.47 0.02 -17.16
C ASN A 174 9.92 1.18 -18.07
N ARG A 175 10.79 0.92 -19.05
CA ARG A 175 11.37 1.99 -19.89
C ARG A 175 10.31 2.92 -20.51
N LEU A 176 9.15 2.40 -20.88
CA LEU A 176 8.06 3.19 -21.47
C LEU A 176 7.30 4.00 -20.42
N GLU A 177 7.04 3.41 -19.25
CA GLU A 177 6.49 4.14 -18.10
C GLU A 177 7.43 5.27 -17.66
N LEU A 178 8.74 5.01 -17.61
CA LEU A 178 9.73 6.02 -17.20
C LEU A 178 9.73 7.22 -18.15
N VAL A 179 9.82 6.96 -19.45
CA VAL A 179 9.85 8.01 -20.47
C VAL A 179 8.51 8.77 -20.52
N GLY A 180 7.38 8.06 -20.42
CA GLY A 180 6.04 8.67 -20.34
C GLY A 180 5.84 9.52 -19.09
N GLU A 181 6.22 9.02 -17.92
CA GLU A 181 6.12 9.74 -16.66
C GLU A 181 7.06 10.94 -16.59
N THR A 182 8.23 10.86 -17.22
CA THR A 182 9.17 12.00 -17.31
C THR A 182 8.53 13.15 -18.08
N VAL A 183 7.96 12.88 -19.26
CA VAL A 183 7.26 13.90 -20.06
C VAL A 183 6.04 14.44 -19.31
N ARG A 184 5.26 13.56 -18.67
CA ARG A 184 4.12 13.97 -17.85
C ARG A 184 4.54 14.88 -16.69
N ALA A 185 5.59 14.52 -15.97
CA ALA A 185 6.07 15.28 -14.83
C ALA A 185 6.63 16.65 -15.26
N ALA A 186 7.37 16.71 -16.38
CA ALA A 186 7.78 17.96 -16.99
C ALA A 186 6.58 18.85 -17.37
N LEU A 187 5.56 18.29 -18.03
CA LEU A 187 4.35 19.04 -18.39
C LEU A 187 3.59 19.58 -17.17
N ASN A 188 3.52 18.81 -16.08
CA ASN A 188 2.91 19.29 -14.84
C ASN A 188 3.70 20.43 -14.21
N ALA A 189 5.03 20.33 -14.18
CA ALA A 189 5.89 21.40 -13.69
C ALA A 189 5.71 22.69 -14.53
N LEU A 190 5.68 22.57 -15.86
CA LEU A 190 5.41 23.67 -16.78
C LEU A 190 4.01 24.26 -16.62
N ALA A 191 2.99 23.41 -16.42
CA ALA A 191 1.62 23.86 -16.20
C ALA A 191 1.46 24.65 -14.90
N ILE A 192 2.23 24.32 -13.87
CA ILE A 192 2.25 25.06 -12.60
C ILE A 192 3.01 26.39 -12.77
N ALA A 193 4.19 26.35 -13.39
CA ALA A 193 5.09 27.51 -13.46
C ALA A 193 4.67 28.54 -14.52
N ALA A 194 4.20 28.08 -15.68
CA ALA A 194 3.91 28.93 -16.83
C ALA A 194 2.68 28.45 -17.64
N PRO A 195 1.47 28.40 -17.01
CA PRO A 195 0.27 27.81 -17.62
C PRO A 195 -0.14 28.48 -18.94
N ARG A 196 -0.05 29.82 -19.02
CA ARG A 196 -0.42 30.56 -20.23
C ARG A 196 0.55 30.32 -21.39
N TRP A 197 1.84 30.18 -21.09
CA TRP A 197 2.85 29.92 -22.09
C TRP A 197 2.70 28.49 -22.63
N LEU A 198 2.56 27.49 -21.75
CA LEU A 198 2.30 26.10 -22.14
C LEU A 198 1.02 26.00 -22.98
N GLY A 199 -0.07 26.63 -22.53
CA GLY A 199 -1.34 26.67 -23.26
C GLY A 199 -1.27 27.36 -24.64
N GLY A 200 -0.23 28.18 -24.89
CA GLY A 200 -0.04 28.88 -26.16
C GLY A 200 0.47 27.99 -27.30
N TRP A 201 1.07 26.83 -26.99
CA TRP A 201 1.68 25.97 -28.01
C TRP A 201 1.45 24.47 -27.80
N MET A 202 0.96 24.03 -26.64
CA MET A 202 0.75 22.61 -26.34
C MET A 202 -0.23 21.97 -27.34
N PRO A 203 0.17 20.88 -28.03
CA PRO A 203 -0.73 20.16 -28.92
C PRO A 203 -1.96 19.59 -28.20
N PRO A 204 -3.15 19.59 -28.84
CA PRO A 204 -4.40 19.19 -28.19
C PRO A 204 -4.43 17.73 -27.69
N GLY A 205 -3.71 16.81 -28.35
CA GLY A 205 -3.67 15.39 -27.95
C GLY A 205 -2.78 15.08 -26.74
N TRP A 206 -2.03 16.07 -26.22
CA TRP A 206 -1.15 15.86 -25.08
C TRP A 206 -1.91 15.79 -23.76
N ALA A 207 -3.05 16.50 -23.64
CA ALA A 207 -3.90 16.44 -22.45
C ALA A 207 -4.45 15.03 -22.25
N ASP A 208 -4.88 14.36 -23.31
CA ASP A 208 -5.38 12.98 -23.23
C ASP A 208 -4.24 11.99 -22.97
N ARG A 209 -3.07 12.20 -23.57
CA ARG A 209 -1.91 11.29 -23.47
C ARG A 209 -1.21 11.36 -22.11
N TYR A 210 -1.09 12.55 -21.53
CA TYR A 210 -0.32 12.81 -20.31
C TYR A 210 -1.20 13.29 -19.14
N GLY A 211 -2.51 13.46 -19.32
CA GLY A 211 -3.42 13.87 -18.24
C GLY A 211 -3.56 12.83 -17.13
N HIS A 212 -3.28 11.57 -17.43
CA HIS A 212 -3.24 10.47 -16.47
C HIS A 212 -1.82 9.93 -16.31
N ARG A 213 -1.61 9.29 -15.16
CA ARG A 213 -0.36 8.59 -14.88
C ARG A 213 -0.17 7.45 -15.89
N VAL A 214 1.02 7.38 -16.50
CA VAL A 214 1.40 6.33 -17.43
C VAL A 214 1.69 5.07 -16.62
N GLU A 215 0.78 4.10 -16.72
CA GLU A 215 0.86 2.82 -16.02
C GLU A 215 0.86 1.66 -17.03
N ASN A 216 1.62 0.60 -16.78
CA ASN A 216 1.86 -0.49 -17.74
C ASN A 216 0.59 -1.17 -18.27
N TYR A 217 -0.50 -1.19 -17.50
CA TYR A 217 -1.77 -1.76 -17.96
C TYR A 217 -2.55 -0.84 -18.91
N GLN A 218 -2.20 0.46 -18.95
CA GLN A 218 -2.73 1.44 -19.92
C GLN A 218 -1.87 1.52 -21.18
N LEU A 219 -0.64 0.98 -21.15
CA LEU A 219 0.23 0.94 -22.32
C LEU A 219 -0.33 -0.01 -23.38
N PRO A 220 -0.03 0.25 -24.67
CA PRO A 220 -0.41 -0.65 -25.74
C PRO A 220 0.10 -2.08 -25.52
N GLN A 221 -0.65 -3.06 -26.00
CA GLN A 221 -0.36 -4.47 -25.75
C GLN A 221 0.60 -5.05 -26.79
N THR A 222 0.57 -4.53 -28.01
CA THR A 222 1.43 -5.02 -29.09
C THR A 222 2.78 -4.31 -29.13
N GLU A 223 3.81 -5.01 -29.59
CA GLU A 223 5.16 -4.44 -29.74
C GLU A 223 5.18 -3.24 -30.71
N ALA A 224 4.44 -3.34 -31.82
CA ALA A 224 4.33 -2.27 -32.81
C ALA A 224 3.72 -0.99 -32.22
N GLU A 225 2.63 -1.11 -31.47
CA GLU A 225 1.99 0.05 -30.83
C GLU A 225 2.85 0.60 -29.68
N ARG A 226 3.58 -0.26 -28.96
CA ARG A 226 4.54 0.18 -27.93
C ARG A 226 5.69 0.98 -28.52
N LEU A 227 6.21 0.56 -29.67
CA LEU A 227 7.23 1.31 -30.40
C LEU A 227 6.70 2.65 -30.91
N ALA A 228 5.47 2.66 -31.43
CA ALA A 228 4.80 3.89 -31.86
C ALA A 228 4.60 4.85 -30.68
N PHE A 229 4.15 4.36 -29.53
CA PHE A 229 4.03 5.13 -28.29
C PHE A 229 5.39 5.69 -27.87
N ALA A 230 6.44 4.87 -27.81
CA ALA A 230 7.80 5.30 -27.45
C ALA A 230 8.31 6.43 -28.36
N THR A 231 8.09 6.28 -29.67
CA THR A 231 8.49 7.27 -30.68
C THR A 231 7.74 8.59 -30.48
N ALA A 232 6.44 8.50 -30.19
CA ALA A 232 5.61 9.66 -29.97
C ALA A 232 6.02 10.41 -28.69
N VAL A 233 6.24 9.70 -27.58
CA VAL A 233 6.71 10.32 -26.32
C VAL A 233 8.11 10.93 -26.48
N GLY A 234 9.02 10.27 -27.20
CA GLY A 234 10.34 10.82 -27.49
C GLY A 234 10.27 12.11 -28.34
N SER A 235 9.40 12.13 -29.34
CA SER A 235 9.17 13.32 -30.17
C SER A 235 8.55 14.45 -29.37
N ASP A 236 7.60 14.14 -28.49
CA ASP A 236 6.98 15.13 -27.61
C ASP A 236 7.99 15.74 -26.63
N GLY A 237 8.86 14.91 -26.04
CA GLY A 237 9.94 15.37 -25.16
C GLY A 237 10.91 16.32 -25.87
N ALA A 238 11.26 16.03 -27.14
CA ALA A 238 12.11 16.92 -27.93
C ALA A 238 11.45 18.28 -28.21
N VAL A 239 10.13 18.30 -28.44
CA VAL A 239 9.37 19.55 -28.58
C VAL A 239 9.41 20.36 -27.28
N ILE A 240 9.25 19.71 -26.12
CA ILE A 240 9.32 20.38 -24.81
C ILE A 240 10.69 21.04 -24.63
N LEU A 241 11.78 20.31 -24.84
CA LEU A 241 13.14 20.84 -24.70
C LEU A 241 13.37 22.04 -25.62
N THR A 242 12.99 21.90 -26.90
CA THR A 242 13.11 22.99 -27.88
C THR A 242 12.34 24.24 -27.47
N ARG A 243 11.18 24.08 -26.80
CA ARG A 243 10.36 25.19 -26.34
C ARG A 243 10.94 25.85 -25.10
N VAL A 244 11.43 25.06 -24.15
CA VAL A 244 12.04 25.58 -22.91
C VAL A 244 13.34 26.34 -23.23
N ASP A 245 14.08 25.92 -24.25
CA ASP A 245 15.32 26.59 -24.68
C ASP A 245 15.09 27.80 -25.62
N ALA A 246 13.84 28.14 -25.98
CA ALA A 246 13.55 29.24 -26.88
C ALA A 246 13.64 30.61 -26.18
N ASP A 247 14.01 31.66 -26.93
CA ASP A 247 14.15 33.03 -26.38
C ASP A 247 12.85 33.60 -25.78
N ASP A 248 11.69 33.06 -26.16
CA ASP A 248 10.38 33.44 -25.65
C ASP A 248 9.92 32.60 -24.44
N ALA A 249 10.80 31.71 -23.93
CA ALA A 249 10.55 30.93 -22.73
C ALA A 249 10.54 31.83 -21.48
N PRO A 250 9.54 31.69 -20.59
CA PRO A 250 9.51 32.45 -19.34
C PRO A 250 10.71 32.14 -18.45
N ALA A 251 11.39 33.17 -17.95
CA ALA A 251 12.58 33.03 -17.08
C ALA A 251 12.33 32.19 -15.80
N VAL A 252 11.08 32.04 -15.36
CA VAL A 252 10.71 31.17 -14.22
C VAL A 252 11.02 29.70 -14.49
N LEU A 253 11.10 29.28 -15.76
CA LEU A 253 11.39 27.89 -16.14
C LEU A 253 12.84 27.49 -15.82
N GLU A 254 13.78 28.43 -15.82
CA GLU A 254 15.19 28.19 -15.45
C GLU A 254 15.38 27.81 -13.98
N GLN A 255 14.38 28.11 -13.13
CA GLN A 255 14.42 27.86 -11.69
C GLN A 255 13.75 26.55 -11.30
N LEU A 256 13.24 25.78 -12.27
CA LEU A 256 12.59 24.51 -12.00
C LEU A 256 13.62 23.46 -11.58
N GLU A 257 13.26 22.66 -10.57
CA GLU A 257 14.04 21.48 -10.21
C GLU A 257 14.02 20.46 -11.34
N ALA A 258 15.13 19.72 -11.49
CA ALA A 258 15.21 18.64 -12.47
C ALA A 258 14.20 17.54 -12.12
N VAL A 259 13.52 17.04 -13.16
CA VAL A 259 12.47 16.01 -13.08
C VAL A 259 13.06 14.63 -13.27
#